data_AF-A0A9D7I3K4-F1
#
_entry.id   AF-A0A9D7I3K4-F1
#
_cell.length_a   1.000
_cell.length_b   1.000
_cell.length_c   1.000
_cell.angle_alpha   90.00
_cell.angle_beta   90.00
_cell.angle_gamma   90.00
#
_symmetry.space_group_name_H-M   'P 1'
#
loop_
_entity.id
_entity.type
_entity.pdbx_description
1 polymer ?
#
loop_
_entity_poly.entity_id
_entity_poly.type
_entity_poly.pdbx_seq_one_letter_code
_entity_poly.pdbx_strand_id
1 'polypeptide(L)'
;MPAYLIYQDPVHMEFKDEILKKYIPTWDLYQAFPYGEGYVMKYSLGLALQYLPFFAIGHFWALGSDYPADGFSLPYQVAIHWGSLLVAFLGLWVMRLNLRRFFSDTISAITLLGIGIGTNYFNYASVDAALSHNYLFTLYSLLIYATIRWHEKPGRGLSLAIGGLVGLAALTRPTDLLCVLIPLLWGWDGWKNRLSLFGKQWQNFALAALAAALIGSLQLFYWKSVSGEWVVYSYQDQGFNFLKPHLADVFLSYKKGWLVYTPIMALALLGIPLLLRKKGLFWLTLIFFALNFWIVSSWEVWWYGGSFGQRAMVQSYALLAFPMAAFSEWAWKKGWSRMLFLTFALFCIALNLFQTWQARGEGGFDPENMNKAYYWHIFFNPRVTEEDHLILDSDERPFRKKAEVETLFFRDFESPGPDSLHISRDTAFSGQFSMKIEPLTNSVIYSIPFSSDMRGKRIGLRLSGRFFGYKKEWDIWKMGQLHLAFALEGTTLRDKLVRVPRLMKSRHWVEIGADFHFPEEPFDEIRLYFANPSEVKTVYIDDLKLEVFAGK
;
A
#
# COMPACT_ATOMS: atom_id res chain seq x y z
N MET A 1 15.64 -13.03 -12.01
CA MET A 1 15.65 -14.47 -12.38
C MET A 1 15.79 -14.66 -13.89
N PRO A 2 14.92 -14.14 -14.77
CA PRO A 2 15.09 -14.31 -16.23
C PRO A 2 16.45 -13.79 -16.73
N ALA A 3 16.92 -12.67 -16.19
CA ALA A 3 18.22 -12.09 -16.54
C ALA A 3 19.40 -13.06 -16.37
N TYR A 4 19.37 -13.93 -15.35
CA TYR A 4 20.42 -14.93 -15.11
C TYR A 4 20.17 -16.24 -15.86
N LEU A 5 18.92 -16.71 -15.91
CA LEU A 5 18.62 -18.06 -16.40
C LEU A 5 18.30 -18.14 -17.89
N ILE A 6 17.81 -17.06 -18.48
CA ILE A 6 17.36 -17.03 -19.89
C ILE A 6 18.26 -16.11 -20.70
N TYR A 7 18.36 -14.84 -20.32
CA TYR A 7 19.06 -13.83 -21.13
C TYR A 7 20.58 -13.81 -20.93
N GLN A 8 21.07 -14.34 -19.80
CA GLN A 8 22.49 -14.31 -19.42
C GLN A 8 23.10 -12.89 -19.39
N ASP A 9 22.25 -11.87 -19.18
CA ASP A 9 22.61 -10.46 -19.05
C ASP A 9 21.99 -9.86 -17.78
N PRO A 10 22.57 -10.13 -16.60
CA PRO A 10 22.09 -9.60 -15.34
C PRO A 10 22.55 -8.17 -15.04
N VAL A 11 23.46 -7.60 -15.85
CA VAL A 11 24.09 -6.29 -15.62
C VAL A 11 23.40 -5.20 -16.44
N HIS A 12 23.35 -5.35 -17.77
CA HIS A 12 22.87 -4.29 -18.67
C HIS A 12 21.36 -4.38 -18.88
N MET A 13 20.81 -5.59 -18.76
CA MET A 13 19.40 -5.90 -18.96
C MET A 13 18.88 -5.40 -20.31
N GLU A 14 19.61 -5.63 -21.41
CA GLU A 14 19.27 -5.13 -22.75
C GLU A 14 17.87 -5.59 -23.23
N PHE A 15 17.43 -6.76 -22.76
CA PHE A 15 16.11 -7.32 -23.05
C PHE A 15 14.93 -6.52 -22.44
N LYS A 16 15.18 -5.63 -21.47
CA LYS A 16 14.11 -4.99 -20.67
C LYS A 16 13.13 -4.18 -21.51
N ASP A 17 13.60 -3.46 -22.53
CA ASP A 17 12.76 -2.53 -23.30
C ASP A 17 11.77 -3.29 -24.18
N GLU A 18 12.20 -4.42 -24.75
CA GLU A 18 11.32 -5.32 -25.48
C GLU A 18 10.26 -5.93 -24.55
N ILE A 19 10.66 -6.39 -23.36
CA ILE A 19 9.74 -6.96 -22.38
C ILE A 19 8.73 -5.93 -21.86
N LEU A 20 9.17 -4.72 -21.55
CA LEU A 20 8.30 -3.62 -21.12
C LEU A 20 7.27 -3.29 -22.20
N LYS A 21 7.70 -3.24 -23.47
CA LYS A 21 6.80 -2.99 -24.60
C LYS A 21 5.81 -4.14 -24.85
N LYS A 22 6.26 -5.39 -24.71
CA LYS A 22 5.49 -6.59 -25.05
C LYS A 22 4.47 -6.98 -23.97
N TYR A 23 4.89 -6.96 -22.71
CA TYR A 23 4.08 -7.47 -21.60
C TYR A 23 3.54 -6.40 -20.67
N ILE A 24 4.12 -5.19 -20.71
CA ILE A 24 3.77 -4.07 -19.82
C ILE A 24 3.65 -4.54 -18.36
N PRO A 25 4.67 -5.25 -17.81
CA PRO A 25 4.60 -5.78 -16.45
C PRO A 25 4.62 -4.66 -15.39
N THR A 26 5.01 -3.45 -15.81
CA THR A 26 5.10 -2.24 -15.01
C THR A 26 5.03 -1.03 -15.94
N TRP A 27 4.59 0.12 -15.42
CA TRP A 27 4.49 1.38 -16.19
C TRP A 27 5.87 1.99 -16.47
N ASP A 28 6.78 1.87 -15.50
CA ASP A 28 8.19 2.23 -15.57
C ASP A 28 9.04 1.16 -14.85
N LEU A 29 10.33 1.09 -15.15
CA LEU A 29 11.24 0.11 -14.53
C LEU A 29 11.69 0.57 -13.13
N TYR A 30 10.76 0.87 -12.23
CA TYR A 30 11.11 1.32 -10.87
C TYR A 30 11.71 0.21 -9.98
N GLN A 31 11.62 -1.05 -10.43
CA GLN A 31 12.16 -2.21 -9.71
C GLN A 31 13.69 -2.35 -9.87
N ALA A 32 14.30 -1.61 -10.79
CA ALA A 32 15.75 -1.54 -10.98
C ALA A 32 16.16 -0.09 -11.16
N PHE A 33 17.39 0.26 -10.80
CA PHE A 33 17.91 1.61 -11.00
C PHE A 33 19.29 1.55 -11.70
N PRO A 34 19.63 2.57 -12.51
CA PRO A 34 20.95 2.67 -13.11
C PRO A 34 22.03 2.75 -12.03
N TYR A 35 23.10 1.99 -12.19
CA TYR A 35 24.24 1.98 -11.29
C TYR A 35 25.52 1.59 -12.05
N GLY A 36 26.48 2.51 -12.12
CA GLY A 36 27.64 2.33 -13.00
C GLY A 36 27.21 2.23 -14.47
N GLU A 37 27.72 1.23 -15.17
CA GLU A 37 27.39 0.96 -16.58
C GLU A 37 26.11 0.12 -16.76
N GLY A 38 25.51 -0.38 -15.66
CA GLY A 38 24.39 -1.31 -15.70
C GLY A 38 23.25 -0.94 -14.74
N TYR A 39 22.54 -1.97 -14.28
CA TYR A 39 21.37 -1.85 -13.41
C TYR A 39 21.49 -2.72 -12.17
N VAL A 40 20.93 -2.22 -11.08
CA VAL A 40 20.78 -2.98 -9.84
C VAL A 40 19.29 -3.04 -9.48
N MET A 41 18.78 -4.23 -9.23
CA MET A 41 17.44 -4.43 -8.68
C MET A 41 17.29 -3.76 -7.30
N LYS A 42 16.20 -3.01 -7.13
CA LYS A 42 15.79 -2.35 -5.88
C LYS A 42 15.52 -3.37 -4.76
N TYR A 43 14.91 -4.49 -5.12
CA TYR A 43 14.50 -5.54 -4.17
C TYR A 43 15.52 -6.69 -4.10
N SER A 44 15.61 -7.31 -2.92
CA SER A 44 16.50 -8.44 -2.69
C SER A 44 16.02 -9.72 -3.37
N LEU A 45 16.94 -10.66 -3.61
CA LEU A 45 16.68 -11.84 -4.45
C LEU A 45 15.88 -12.96 -3.77
N GLY A 46 15.53 -12.84 -2.49
CA GLY A 46 14.88 -13.92 -1.73
C GLY A 46 13.54 -14.38 -2.30
N LEU A 47 12.77 -13.47 -2.90
CA LEU A 47 11.52 -13.83 -3.58
C LEU A 47 11.79 -14.61 -4.88
N ALA A 48 12.85 -14.26 -5.61
CA ALA A 48 13.25 -14.99 -6.80
C ALA A 48 13.61 -16.46 -6.49
N LEU A 49 14.31 -16.73 -5.38
CA LEU A 49 14.60 -18.11 -4.98
C LEU A 49 13.32 -18.90 -4.68
N GLN A 50 12.34 -18.27 -4.05
CA GLN A 50 11.07 -18.90 -3.72
C GLN A 50 10.19 -19.13 -4.95
N TYR A 51 10.34 -18.31 -5.99
CA TYR A 51 9.69 -18.54 -7.28
C TYR A 51 10.34 -19.61 -8.14
N LEU A 52 11.61 -19.96 -7.89
CA LEU A 52 12.36 -20.87 -8.75
C LEU A 52 11.62 -22.18 -9.12
N PRO A 53 10.97 -22.93 -8.21
CA PRO A 53 10.25 -24.15 -8.60
C PRO A 53 9.08 -23.87 -9.55
N PHE A 54 8.34 -22.79 -9.34
CA PHE A 54 7.18 -22.43 -10.15
C PHE A 54 7.60 -21.79 -11.48
N PHE A 55 8.67 -21.01 -11.46
CA PHE A 55 9.31 -20.49 -12.66
C PHE A 55 9.80 -21.63 -13.56
N ALA A 56 10.42 -22.68 -13.00
CA ALA A 56 10.86 -23.84 -13.77
C ALA A 56 9.67 -24.58 -14.41
N ILE A 57 8.57 -24.76 -13.69
CA ILE A 57 7.33 -25.32 -14.26
C ILE A 57 6.83 -24.47 -15.42
N GLY A 58 6.76 -23.15 -15.24
CA GLY A 58 6.37 -22.21 -16.30
C GLY A 58 7.32 -22.25 -17.51
N HIS A 59 8.61 -22.38 -17.25
CA HIS A 59 9.64 -22.48 -18.29
C HIS A 59 9.49 -23.75 -19.13
N PHE A 60 9.34 -24.92 -18.49
CA PHE A 60 9.13 -26.18 -19.20
C PHE A 60 7.81 -26.19 -19.96
N TRP A 61 6.76 -25.58 -19.41
CA TRP A 61 5.51 -25.41 -20.13
C TRP A 61 5.68 -24.51 -21.36
N ALA A 62 6.36 -23.36 -21.24
CA ALA A 62 6.64 -22.50 -22.38
C ALA A 62 7.45 -23.23 -23.47
N LEU A 63 8.51 -23.96 -23.10
CA LEU A 63 9.32 -24.75 -24.05
C LEU A 63 8.52 -25.86 -24.77
N GLY A 64 7.49 -26.40 -24.12
CA GLY A 64 6.62 -27.45 -24.67
C GLY A 64 5.37 -26.92 -25.39
N SER A 65 5.26 -25.62 -25.64
CA SER A 65 4.08 -24.98 -26.25
C SER A 65 4.48 -23.84 -27.19
N ASP A 66 3.50 -23.17 -27.79
CA ASP A 66 3.72 -22.03 -28.69
C ASP A 66 4.01 -20.71 -27.93
N TYR A 67 4.08 -20.76 -26.59
CA TYR A 67 4.37 -19.57 -25.79
C TYR A 67 5.88 -19.25 -25.79
N PRO A 68 6.26 -17.96 -25.87
CA PRO A 68 7.66 -17.57 -25.77
C PRO A 68 8.30 -18.03 -24.44
N ALA A 69 9.45 -18.69 -24.51
CA ALA A 69 10.22 -19.10 -23.32
C ALA A 69 11.09 -17.94 -22.78
N ASP A 70 10.48 -16.79 -22.55
CA ASP A 70 11.16 -15.51 -22.27
C ASP A 70 11.15 -15.07 -20.79
N GLY A 71 10.51 -15.85 -19.92
CA GLY A 71 10.40 -15.58 -18.48
C GLY A 71 9.19 -14.72 -18.09
N PHE A 72 8.40 -14.24 -19.05
CA PHE A 72 7.30 -13.28 -18.83
C PHE A 72 5.98 -13.70 -19.47
N SER A 73 6.00 -14.63 -20.44
CA SER A 73 4.81 -15.16 -21.09
C SER A 73 3.82 -15.82 -20.12
N LEU A 74 2.59 -16.08 -20.61
CA LEU A 74 1.48 -16.60 -19.81
C LEU A 74 1.83 -17.82 -18.93
N PRO A 75 2.59 -18.84 -19.42
CA PRO A 75 3.01 -19.97 -18.59
C PRO A 75 3.70 -19.58 -17.27
N TYR A 76 4.57 -18.57 -17.30
CA TYR A 76 5.27 -18.09 -16.10
C TYR A 76 4.31 -17.40 -15.12
N GLN A 77 3.43 -16.55 -15.64
CA GLN A 77 2.45 -15.82 -14.83
C GLN A 77 1.51 -16.78 -14.11
N VAL A 78 0.98 -17.77 -14.84
CA VAL A 78 0.08 -18.79 -14.30
C VAL A 78 0.80 -19.66 -13.28
N ALA A 79 1.98 -20.18 -13.61
CA ALA A 79 2.72 -21.07 -12.71
C ALA A 79 3.11 -20.36 -11.39
N ILE A 80 3.59 -19.12 -11.46
CA ILE A 80 3.91 -18.31 -10.28
C ILE A 80 2.65 -18.02 -9.46
N HIS A 81 1.55 -17.61 -10.10
CA HIS A 81 0.31 -17.28 -9.39
C HIS A 81 -0.27 -18.48 -8.63
N TRP A 82 -0.40 -19.64 -9.28
CA TRP A 82 -0.87 -20.87 -8.63
C TRP A 82 0.14 -21.37 -7.58
N GLY A 83 1.44 -21.22 -7.86
CA GLY A 83 2.49 -21.53 -6.90
C GLY A 83 2.38 -20.70 -5.62
N SER A 84 2.16 -19.40 -5.74
CA SER A 84 1.88 -18.52 -4.61
C SER A 84 0.65 -18.97 -3.82
N LEU A 85 -0.42 -19.38 -4.49
CA LEU A 85 -1.63 -19.87 -3.81
C LEU A 85 -1.36 -21.16 -3.02
N LEU A 86 -0.58 -22.09 -3.58
CA LEU A 86 -0.15 -23.30 -2.87
C LEU A 86 0.70 -22.96 -1.64
N VAL A 87 1.59 -21.97 -1.75
CA VAL A 87 2.36 -21.46 -0.61
C VAL A 87 1.44 -20.88 0.47
N ALA A 88 0.39 -20.14 0.09
CA ALA A 88 -0.59 -19.60 1.04
C ALA A 88 -1.31 -20.71 1.81
N PHE A 89 -1.75 -21.76 1.11
CA PHE A 89 -2.38 -22.92 1.74
C PHE A 89 -1.43 -23.68 2.66
N LEU A 90 -0.16 -23.85 2.26
CA LEU A 90 0.88 -24.42 3.11
C LEU A 90 1.06 -23.60 4.39
N GLY A 91 1.16 -22.27 4.29
CA GLY A 91 1.27 -21.38 5.44
C GLY A 91 0.10 -21.52 6.41
N LEU A 92 -1.14 -21.46 5.90
CA LEU A 92 -2.35 -21.61 6.71
C LEU A 92 -2.44 -23.00 7.36
N TRP A 93 -2.09 -24.06 6.62
CA TRP A 93 -2.09 -25.43 7.14
C TRP A 93 -1.05 -25.61 8.25
N VAL A 94 0.19 -25.15 8.06
CA VAL A 94 1.22 -25.19 9.10
C VAL A 94 0.82 -24.35 10.30
N MET A 95 0.21 -23.19 10.08
CA MET A 95 -0.30 -22.35 11.16
C MET A 95 -1.41 -23.06 11.96
N ARG A 96 -2.26 -23.86 11.31
CA ARG A 96 -3.19 -24.77 12.01
C ARG A 96 -2.45 -25.73 12.93
N LEU A 97 -1.40 -26.39 12.44
CA LEU A 97 -0.60 -27.32 13.26
C LEU A 97 0.00 -26.62 14.49
N ASN A 98 0.46 -25.39 14.33
CA ASN A 98 0.98 -24.56 15.42
C ASN A 98 -0.10 -24.21 16.45
N LEU A 99 -1.27 -23.73 16.02
CA LEU A 99 -2.37 -23.34 16.92
C LEU A 99 -2.95 -24.54 17.67
N ARG A 100 -3.07 -25.70 17.03
CA ARG A 100 -3.66 -26.91 17.65
C ARG A 100 -2.87 -27.46 18.83
N ARG A 101 -1.61 -27.05 18.99
CA ARG A 101 -0.80 -27.35 20.18
C ARG A 101 -1.24 -26.57 21.42
N PHE A 102 -1.99 -25.48 21.24
CA PHE A 102 -2.33 -24.53 22.30
C PHE A 102 -3.82 -24.29 22.47
N PHE A 103 -4.63 -24.57 21.44
CA PHE A 103 -6.04 -24.25 21.35
C PHE A 103 -6.84 -25.39 20.70
N SER A 104 -8.16 -25.41 20.94
CA SER A 104 -9.06 -26.39 20.32
C SER A 104 -9.15 -26.24 18.79
N ASP A 105 -9.70 -27.25 18.13
CA ASP A 105 -9.83 -27.25 16.66
C ASP A 105 -10.71 -26.10 16.18
N THR A 106 -11.86 -25.90 16.84
CA THR A 106 -12.79 -24.82 16.56
C THR A 106 -12.15 -23.44 16.69
N ILE A 107 -11.41 -23.19 17.78
CA ILE A 107 -10.75 -21.89 17.99
C ILE A 107 -9.65 -21.66 16.95
N SER A 108 -8.89 -22.71 16.62
CA SER A 108 -7.86 -22.64 15.59
C SER A 108 -8.48 -22.32 14.22
N ALA A 109 -9.58 -22.99 13.86
CA ALA A 109 -10.28 -22.77 12.60
C ALA A 109 -10.85 -21.35 12.49
N ILE A 110 -11.53 -20.86 13.53
CA ILE A 110 -12.09 -19.49 13.55
C ILE A 110 -10.98 -18.45 13.44
N THR A 111 -9.86 -18.65 14.14
CA THR A 111 -8.70 -17.74 14.07
C THR A 111 -8.12 -17.71 12.65
N LEU A 112 -7.94 -18.87 12.02
CA LEU A 112 -7.42 -18.94 10.66
C LEU A 112 -8.37 -18.38 9.61
N LEU A 113 -9.69 -18.54 9.78
CA LEU A 113 -10.67 -17.86 8.93
C LEU A 113 -10.58 -16.33 9.13
N GLY A 114 -10.50 -15.87 10.37
CA GLY A 114 -10.33 -14.45 10.68
C GLY A 114 -9.08 -13.84 10.04
N ILE A 115 -7.94 -14.56 10.07
CA ILE A 115 -6.71 -14.13 9.39
C ILE A 115 -6.86 -14.24 7.86
N GLY A 116 -7.32 -15.39 7.38
CA GLY A 116 -7.35 -15.77 5.97
C GLY A 116 -8.24 -14.88 5.12
N ILE A 117 -9.44 -14.55 5.61
CA ILE A 117 -10.48 -13.81 4.86
C ILE A 117 -10.96 -12.55 5.58
N GLY A 118 -10.58 -12.34 6.85
CA GLY A 118 -10.95 -11.14 7.61
C GLY A 118 -9.86 -10.06 7.64
N THR A 119 -8.70 -10.31 7.04
CA THR A 119 -7.59 -9.37 6.96
C THR A 119 -7.16 -9.12 5.53
N ASN A 120 -6.39 -8.05 5.31
CA ASN A 120 -5.74 -7.81 4.02
C ASN A 120 -4.83 -8.95 3.53
N TYR A 121 -4.51 -9.97 4.36
CA TYR A 121 -3.88 -11.20 3.89
C TYR A 121 -4.66 -11.87 2.76
N PHE A 122 -6.00 -11.79 2.75
CA PHE A 122 -6.80 -12.32 1.65
C PHE A 122 -6.37 -11.77 0.30
N ASN A 123 -6.17 -10.44 0.21
CA ASN A 123 -5.68 -9.78 -1.00
C ASN A 123 -4.27 -10.28 -1.39
N TYR A 124 -3.36 -10.37 -0.42
CA TYR A 124 -1.97 -10.78 -0.65
C TYR A 124 -1.79 -12.28 -0.85
N ALA A 125 -2.79 -13.10 -0.53
CA ALA A 125 -2.77 -14.55 -0.75
C ALA A 125 -3.48 -14.94 -2.06
N SER A 126 -4.46 -14.15 -2.49
CA SER A 126 -5.29 -14.48 -3.66
C SER A 126 -4.88 -13.72 -4.92
N VAL A 127 -4.70 -12.41 -4.84
CA VAL A 127 -4.49 -11.62 -6.07
C VAL A 127 -3.10 -11.06 -6.16
N ASP A 128 -2.66 -10.33 -5.12
CA ASP A 128 -1.28 -9.86 -5.05
C ASP A 128 -0.39 -10.97 -4.48
N ALA A 129 -0.72 -12.22 -4.84
CA ALA A 129 -0.08 -13.45 -4.39
C ALA A 129 1.40 -13.50 -4.79
N ALA A 130 1.77 -12.76 -5.83
CA ALA A 130 3.15 -12.57 -6.27
C ALA A 130 3.90 -11.45 -5.50
N LEU A 131 3.37 -10.96 -4.37
CA LEU A 131 4.13 -10.14 -3.44
C LEU A 131 4.72 -11.00 -2.32
N SER A 132 5.77 -10.47 -1.67
CA SER A 132 6.53 -11.18 -0.63
C SER A 132 5.72 -11.57 0.61
N HIS A 133 4.59 -10.93 0.88
CA HIS A 133 3.88 -11.05 2.15
C HIS A 133 3.31 -12.44 2.41
N ASN A 134 2.78 -13.10 1.38
CA ASN A 134 2.27 -14.45 1.45
C ASN A 134 3.38 -15.48 1.75
N TYR A 135 4.49 -15.34 1.02
CA TYR A 135 5.70 -16.13 1.23
C TYR A 135 6.23 -15.95 2.65
N LEU A 136 6.34 -14.72 3.13
CA LEU A 136 6.82 -14.42 4.48
C LEU A 136 5.88 -14.93 5.57
N PHE A 137 4.56 -14.83 5.41
CA PHE A 137 3.60 -15.45 6.33
C PHE A 137 3.84 -16.96 6.46
N THR A 138 4.09 -17.63 5.32
CA THR A 138 4.39 -19.06 5.28
C THR A 138 5.74 -19.38 5.92
N LEU A 139 6.79 -18.60 5.64
CA LEU A 139 8.10 -18.74 6.28
C LEU A 139 8.01 -18.56 7.80
N TYR A 140 7.23 -17.58 8.28
CA TYR A 140 6.99 -17.37 9.70
C TYR A 140 6.24 -18.56 10.33
N SER A 141 5.21 -19.07 9.65
CA SER A 141 4.47 -20.25 10.11
C SER A 141 5.38 -21.48 10.22
N LEU A 142 6.23 -21.71 9.22
CA LEU A 142 7.25 -22.78 9.23
C LEU A 142 8.30 -22.57 10.31
N LEU A 143 8.76 -21.33 10.51
CA LEU A 143 9.75 -20.98 11.53
C LEU A 143 9.21 -21.25 12.93
N ILE A 144 7.96 -20.87 13.21
CA ILE A 144 7.27 -21.17 14.46
C ILE A 144 7.16 -22.69 14.63
N TYR A 145 6.78 -23.42 13.59
CA TYR A 145 6.68 -24.89 13.64
C TYR A 145 8.03 -25.53 13.97
N ALA A 146 9.09 -25.18 13.23
CA ALA A 146 10.44 -25.69 13.44
C ALA A 146 10.98 -25.33 14.83
N THR A 147 10.72 -24.10 15.29
CA THR A 147 11.07 -23.61 16.62
C THR A 147 10.43 -24.46 17.70
N ILE A 148 9.12 -24.70 17.62
CA ILE A 148 8.40 -25.52 18.59
C ILE A 148 9.03 -26.92 18.66
N ARG A 149 9.24 -27.56 17.50
CA ARG A 149 9.83 -28.91 17.43
C ARG A 149 11.25 -28.94 17.99
N TRP A 150 12.04 -27.91 17.76
CA TRP A 150 13.40 -27.81 18.25
C TRP A 150 13.44 -27.65 19.77
N HIS A 151 12.54 -26.85 20.35
CA HIS A 151 12.44 -26.71 21.81
C HIS A 151 11.93 -27.98 22.50
N GLU A 152 11.14 -28.82 21.81
CA GLU A 152 10.76 -30.16 22.30
C GLU A 152 11.92 -31.15 22.25
N LYS A 153 12.67 -31.15 21.14
CA LYS A 153 13.80 -32.06 20.92
C LYS A 153 14.88 -31.34 20.08
N PRO A 154 15.88 -30.71 20.73
CA PRO A 154 16.93 -30.00 20.02
C PRO A 154 17.70 -30.93 19.08
N GLY A 155 18.00 -30.45 17.87
CA GLY A 155 18.71 -31.25 16.88
C GLY A 155 19.26 -30.42 15.72
N ARG A 156 20.36 -30.89 15.13
CA ARG A 156 21.09 -30.18 14.07
C ARG A 156 20.23 -29.89 12.84
N GLY A 157 19.40 -30.86 12.40
CA GLY A 157 18.53 -30.67 11.24
C GLY A 157 17.51 -29.55 11.43
N LEU A 158 16.88 -29.48 12.61
CA LEU A 158 15.96 -28.39 12.95
C LEU A 158 16.69 -27.06 13.14
N SER A 159 17.91 -27.06 13.66
CA SER A 159 18.76 -25.85 13.72
C SER A 159 19.08 -25.29 12.34
N LEU A 160 19.47 -26.15 11.40
CA LEU A 160 19.70 -25.77 10.01
C LEU A 160 18.41 -25.24 9.37
N ALA A 161 17.26 -25.89 9.61
CA ALA A 161 15.97 -25.41 9.12
C ALA A 161 15.60 -24.03 9.68
N ILE A 162 15.74 -23.82 11.00
CA ILE A 162 15.50 -22.52 11.64
C ILE A 162 16.40 -21.44 11.05
N GLY A 163 17.71 -21.71 10.96
CA GLY A 163 18.68 -20.79 10.37
C GLY A 163 18.35 -20.47 8.91
N GLY A 164 18.05 -21.49 8.12
CA GLY A 164 17.68 -21.33 6.72
C GLY A 164 16.39 -20.51 6.53
N LEU A 165 15.37 -20.74 7.36
CA LEU A 165 14.12 -19.97 7.32
C LEU A 165 14.34 -18.50 7.70
N VAL A 166 15.15 -18.22 8.74
CA VAL A 166 15.50 -16.84 9.13
C VAL A 166 16.31 -16.17 8.02
N GLY A 167 17.31 -16.85 7.47
CA GLY A 167 18.13 -16.36 6.36
C GLY A 167 17.29 -16.05 5.12
N LEU A 168 16.36 -16.93 4.76
CA LEU A 168 15.48 -16.73 3.62
C LEU A 168 14.46 -15.61 3.85
N ALA A 169 13.91 -15.47 5.06
CA ALA A 169 13.04 -14.36 5.41
C ALA A 169 13.77 -13.02 5.30
N ALA A 170 14.97 -12.91 5.88
CA ALA A 170 15.83 -11.73 5.79
C ALA A 170 16.25 -11.42 4.34
N LEU A 171 16.56 -12.45 3.55
CA LEU A 171 16.88 -12.32 2.13
C LEU A 171 15.67 -11.88 1.30
N THR A 172 14.45 -12.23 1.71
CA THR A 172 13.21 -11.78 1.04
C THR A 172 12.94 -10.32 1.36
N ARG A 173 13.09 -9.94 2.63
CA ARG A 173 12.99 -8.55 3.10
C ARG A 173 13.92 -8.36 4.30
N PRO A 174 14.91 -7.45 4.23
CA PRO A 174 15.89 -7.28 5.32
C PRO A 174 15.27 -7.01 6.70
N THR A 175 14.16 -6.29 6.75
CA THR A 175 13.40 -6.02 7.99
C THR A 175 12.86 -7.27 8.68
N ASP A 176 12.62 -8.34 7.91
CA ASP A 176 12.10 -9.61 8.43
C ASP A 176 13.19 -10.48 9.07
N LEU A 177 14.45 -10.02 9.13
CA LEU A 177 15.47 -10.58 10.04
C LEU A 177 14.98 -10.58 11.50
N LEU A 178 14.07 -9.67 11.86
CA LEU A 178 13.42 -9.61 13.16
C LEU A 178 12.74 -10.94 13.55
N CYS A 179 12.37 -11.79 12.58
CA CYS A 179 11.81 -13.12 12.85
C CYS A 179 12.73 -14.01 13.70
N VAL A 180 14.04 -13.72 13.75
CA VAL A 180 15.00 -14.39 14.64
C VAL A 180 14.58 -14.35 16.11
N LEU A 181 13.79 -13.35 16.52
CA LEU A 181 13.25 -13.28 17.88
C LEU A 181 12.33 -14.46 18.21
N ILE A 182 11.69 -15.08 17.22
CA ILE A 182 10.80 -16.24 17.41
C ILE A 182 11.56 -17.39 18.08
N PRO A 183 12.61 -17.98 17.49
CA PRO A 183 13.36 -19.06 18.14
C PRO A 183 14.08 -18.62 19.42
N LEU A 184 14.57 -17.37 19.49
CA LEU A 184 15.34 -16.87 20.63
C LEU A 184 14.48 -16.67 21.88
N LEU A 185 13.26 -16.13 21.72
CA LEU A 185 12.35 -15.83 22.83
C LEU A 185 11.27 -16.91 23.02
N TRP A 186 11.24 -17.97 22.20
CA TRP A 186 10.29 -19.06 22.39
C TRP A 186 10.47 -19.69 23.78
N GLY A 187 9.37 -19.80 24.53
CA GLY A 187 9.37 -20.32 25.89
C GLY A 187 10.20 -19.49 26.87
N TRP A 188 10.38 -18.18 26.65
CA TRP A 188 11.18 -17.33 27.53
C TRP A 188 10.65 -17.28 28.96
N ASP A 189 11.51 -17.60 29.92
CA ASP A 189 11.25 -17.69 31.35
C ASP A 189 12.29 -16.92 32.19
N GLY A 190 13.20 -16.19 31.52
CA GLY A 190 14.24 -15.36 32.14
C GLY A 190 15.61 -15.53 31.49
N TRP A 191 16.48 -14.53 31.67
CA TRP A 191 17.80 -14.51 31.02
C TRP A 191 18.76 -15.60 31.53
N LYS A 192 18.68 -15.98 32.81
CA LYS A 192 19.54 -17.03 33.38
C LYS A 192 19.33 -18.38 32.67
N ASN A 193 18.07 -18.82 32.54
CA ASN A 193 17.74 -20.07 31.87
C ASN A 193 18.04 -20.00 30.37
N ARG A 194 17.82 -18.83 29.77
CA ARG A 194 18.13 -18.59 28.35
C ARG A 194 19.63 -18.70 28.05
N LEU A 195 20.48 -18.06 28.85
CA LEU A 195 21.94 -18.16 28.71
C LEU A 195 22.43 -19.60 28.95
N SER A 196 21.84 -20.32 29.90
CA SER A 196 22.14 -21.75 30.11
C SER A 196 21.78 -22.59 28.88
N LEU A 197 20.63 -22.33 28.24
CA LEU A 197 20.23 -23.02 27.01
C LEU A 197 21.21 -22.73 25.86
N PHE A 198 21.63 -21.46 25.69
CA PHE A 198 22.63 -21.09 24.70
C PHE A 198 23.95 -21.83 24.93
N GLY A 199 24.46 -21.87 26.16
CA GLY A 199 25.68 -22.58 26.49
C GLY A 199 25.58 -24.08 26.20
N LYS A 200 24.47 -24.72 26.60
CA LYS A 200 24.24 -26.16 26.37
C LYS A 200 24.07 -26.52 24.90
N GLN A 201 23.48 -25.63 24.11
CA GLN A 201 23.11 -25.88 22.71
C GLN A 201 23.91 -25.00 21.73
N TRP A 202 25.10 -24.53 22.12
CA TRP A 202 25.85 -23.53 21.33
C TRP A 202 26.13 -23.99 19.90
N GLN A 203 26.41 -25.29 19.69
CA GLN A 203 26.63 -25.88 18.37
C GLN A 203 25.38 -25.76 17.49
N ASN A 204 24.20 -25.96 18.06
CA ASN A 204 22.93 -25.84 17.36
C ASN A 204 22.63 -24.39 16.99
N PHE A 205 22.95 -23.43 17.87
CA PHE A 205 22.85 -22.01 17.55
C PHE A 205 23.88 -21.57 16.49
N ALA A 206 25.12 -22.05 16.56
CA ALA A 206 26.15 -21.79 15.57
C ALA A 206 25.76 -22.34 14.19
N LEU A 207 25.20 -23.56 14.13
CA LEU A 207 24.68 -24.14 12.90
C LEU A 207 23.52 -23.34 12.32
N ALA A 208 22.60 -22.86 13.15
CA ALA A 208 21.51 -22.00 12.71
C ALA A 208 22.04 -20.66 12.17
N ALA A 209 22.98 -20.02 12.88
CA ALA A 209 23.61 -18.78 12.45
C ALA A 209 24.38 -18.96 11.12
N LEU A 210 25.10 -20.07 10.97
CA LEU A 210 25.80 -20.41 9.73
C LEU A 210 24.81 -20.60 8.57
N ALA A 211 23.73 -21.36 8.76
CA ALA A 211 22.71 -21.54 7.72
C ALA A 211 22.06 -20.21 7.32
N ALA A 212 21.73 -19.35 8.30
CA ALA A 212 21.20 -18.02 8.04
C ALA A 212 22.17 -17.15 7.24
N ALA A 213 23.45 -17.15 7.63
CA ALA A 213 24.51 -16.40 6.96
C ALA A 213 24.76 -16.89 5.53
N LEU A 214 24.73 -18.22 5.30
CA LEU A 214 24.92 -18.80 3.97
C LEU A 214 23.79 -18.44 3.00
N ILE A 215 22.54 -18.39 3.47
CA ILE A 215 21.43 -17.94 2.62
C ILE A 215 21.47 -16.42 2.45
N GLY A 216 21.70 -15.66 3.52
CA GLY A 216 21.77 -14.20 3.45
C GLY A 216 22.90 -13.69 2.56
N SER A 217 24.04 -14.41 2.51
CA SER A 217 25.19 -14.02 1.68
C SER A 217 24.93 -14.09 0.18
N LEU A 218 23.88 -14.78 -0.27
CA LEU A 218 23.47 -14.77 -1.67
C LEU A 218 23.21 -13.33 -2.17
N GLN A 219 22.70 -12.44 -1.31
CA GLN A 219 22.51 -11.03 -1.68
C GLN A 219 23.84 -10.31 -1.94
N LEU A 220 24.87 -10.63 -1.15
CA LEU A 220 26.20 -10.04 -1.29
C LEU A 220 26.85 -10.49 -2.59
N PHE A 221 26.69 -11.77 -2.96
CA PHE A 221 27.17 -12.28 -4.25
C PHE A 221 26.44 -11.65 -5.43
N TYR A 222 25.12 -11.46 -5.32
CA TYR A 222 24.37 -10.76 -6.34
C TYR A 222 24.86 -9.33 -6.54
N TRP A 223 25.02 -8.54 -5.46
CA TRP A 223 25.58 -7.19 -5.59
C TRP A 223 26.98 -7.24 -6.21
N LYS A 224 27.83 -8.14 -5.73
CA LYS A 224 29.18 -8.28 -6.26
C LYS A 224 29.20 -8.61 -7.76
N SER A 225 28.25 -9.41 -8.24
CA SER A 225 28.19 -9.79 -9.66
C SER A 225 27.60 -8.71 -10.57
N VAL A 226 26.72 -7.83 -10.07
CA VAL A 226 26.08 -6.80 -10.93
C VAL A 226 26.68 -5.41 -10.81
N SER A 227 27.23 -5.05 -9.66
CA SER A 227 27.78 -3.70 -9.41
C SER A 227 29.29 -3.71 -9.15
N GLY A 228 29.89 -4.88 -8.93
CA GLY A 228 31.27 -5.00 -8.47
C GLY A 228 31.48 -4.71 -6.98
N GLU A 229 30.44 -4.27 -6.25
CA GLU A 229 30.48 -3.95 -4.83
C GLU A 229 29.81 -5.03 -3.97
N TRP A 230 30.27 -5.22 -2.74
CA TRP A 230 29.68 -6.22 -1.83
C TRP A 230 28.39 -5.77 -1.18
N VAL A 231 28.13 -4.46 -1.09
CA VAL A 231 26.96 -3.87 -0.45
C VAL A 231 26.51 -2.67 -1.27
N VAL A 232 25.26 -2.67 -1.73
CA VAL A 232 24.66 -1.55 -2.46
C VAL A 232 23.36 -1.11 -1.78
N TYR A 233 23.22 0.17 -1.45
CA TYR A 233 21.98 0.71 -0.91
C TYR A 233 20.94 0.89 -2.01
N SER A 234 20.08 -0.11 -2.18
CA SER A 234 19.16 -0.20 -3.32
C SER A 234 17.89 0.65 -3.18
N TYR A 235 17.67 1.29 -2.02
CA TYR A 235 16.50 2.14 -1.74
C TYR A 235 16.77 3.63 -1.96
N GLN A 236 17.96 3.99 -2.44
CA GLN A 236 18.36 5.35 -2.85
C GLN A 236 18.07 6.42 -1.77
N ASP A 237 17.07 7.26 -2.00
CA ASP A 237 16.68 8.39 -1.16
C ASP A 237 15.73 8.00 -0.02
N GLN A 238 15.17 6.79 -0.04
CA GLN A 238 14.22 6.32 0.97
C GLN A 238 14.95 5.65 2.13
N GLY A 239 14.57 5.94 3.37
CA GLY A 239 15.18 5.34 4.56
C GLY A 239 14.28 5.21 5.79
N PHE A 240 14.92 4.99 6.93
CA PHE A 240 14.26 4.92 8.24
C PHE A 240 14.53 6.16 9.08
N ASN A 241 13.46 6.75 9.61
CA ASN A 241 13.50 7.73 10.69
C ASN A 241 13.01 7.10 12.00
N PHE A 242 13.93 6.51 12.74
CA PHE A 242 13.64 5.84 14.03
C PHE A 242 13.22 6.79 15.15
N LEU A 243 13.54 8.08 15.05
CA LEU A 243 13.24 9.10 16.07
C LEU A 243 11.86 9.74 15.87
N LYS A 244 11.31 9.71 14.64
CA LYS A 244 9.99 10.24 14.31
C LYS A 244 9.12 9.19 13.62
N PRO A 245 8.75 8.10 14.32
CA PRO A 245 7.92 7.05 13.74
C PRO A 245 6.47 7.51 13.55
N HIS A 246 5.87 7.10 12.43
CA HIS A 246 4.49 7.33 12.03
C HIS A 246 3.50 6.38 12.74
N LEU A 247 3.59 6.27 14.07
CA LEU A 247 2.84 5.28 14.86
C LEU A 247 1.32 5.40 14.68
N ALA A 248 0.78 6.61 14.86
CA ALA A 248 -0.65 6.87 14.73
C ALA A 248 -1.13 6.67 13.29
N ASP A 249 -0.32 7.08 12.31
CA ASP A 249 -0.66 6.96 10.90
C ASP A 249 -0.75 5.50 10.48
N VAL A 250 0.25 4.69 10.84
CA VAL A 250 0.27 3.25 10.57
C VAL A 250 -0.89 2.53 11.27
N PHE A 251 -1.34 3.00 12.43
CA PHE A 251 -2.48 2.39 13.14
C PHE A 251 -3.85 2.78 12.56
N LEU A 252 -4.10 4.09 12.37
CA LEU A 252 -5.45 4.64 12.23
C LEU A 252 -5.65 5.59 11.04
N SER A 253 -4.62 5.90 10.25
CA SER A 253 -4.80 6.80 9.11
C SER A 253 -5.78 6.23 8.08
N TYR A 254 -6.61 7.08 7.48
CA TYR A 254 -7.45 6.66 6.35
C TYR A 254 -6.64 6.40 5.09
N LYS A 255 -5.38 6.85 5.02
CA LYS A 255 -4.51 6.55 3.89
C LYS A 255 -4.14 5.06 3.85
N LYS A 256 -3.59 4.51 4.94
CA LYS A 256 -3.14 3.10 5.04
C LYS A 256 -3.20 2.49 6.45
N GLY A 257 -3.99 3.05 7.36
CA GLY A 257 -4.08 2.60 8.75
C GLY A 257 -4.43 1.11 8.86
N TRP A 258 -3.64 0.37 9.61
CA TRP A 258 -3.76 -1.07 9.75
C TRP A 258 -5.12 -1.48 10.30
N LEU A 259 -5.61 -0.84 11.37
CA LEU A 259 -6.89 -1.19 11.98
C LEU A 259 -8.10 -0.57 11.23
N VAL A 260 -7.87 0.40 10.34
CA VAL A 260 -8.92 0.94 9.45
C VAL A 260 -9.32 -0.12 8.42
N TYR A 261 -8.32 -0.71 7.76
CA TYR A 261 -8.53 -1.69 6.68
C TYR A 261 -8.52 -3.14 7.14
N THR A 262 -8.12 -3.40 8.39
CA THR A 262 -8.04 -4.74 8.97
C THR A 262 -8.50 -4.71 10.45
N PRO A 263 -9.75 -4.30 10.73
CA PRO A 263 -10.25 -4.13 12.10
C PRO A 263 -10.29 -5.43 12.92
N ILE A 264 -10.35 -6.60 12.27
CA ILE A 264 -10.36 -7.89 12.98
C ILE A 264 -9.07 -8.11 13.80
N MET A 265 -7.96 -7.48 13.42
CA MET A 265 -6.70 -7.60 14.15
C MET A 265 -6.71 -6.88 15.49
N ALA A 266 -7.73 -6.08 15.80
CA ALA A 266 -7.99 -5.61 17.15
C ALA A 266 -8.15 -6.78 18.14
N LEU A 267 -8.69 -7.91 17.69
CA LEU A 267 -8.83 -9.14 18.49
C LEU A 267 -7.46 -9.73 18.86
N ALA A 268 -6.48 -9.61 17.97
CA ALA A 268 -5.10 -10.01 18.27
C ALA A 268 -4.49 -9.11 19.35
N LEU A 269 -4.67 -7.79 19.27
CA LEU A 269 -4.12 -6.85 20.26
C LEU A 269 -4.76 -7.05 21.64
N LEU A 270 -6.09 -7.16 21.68
CA LEU A 270 -6.85 -7.46 22.92
C LEU A 270 -6.51 -8.85 23.48
N GLY A 271 -6.04 -9.75 22.62
CA GLY A 271 -5.60 -11.08 22.99
C GLY A 271 -4.21 -11.16 23.64
N ILE A 272 -3.36 -10.14 23.48
CA ILE A 272 -1.99 -10.16 24.03
C ILE A 272 -2.03 -10.34 25.56
N PRO A 273 -2.78 -9.54 26.36
CA PRO A 273 -2.85 -9.74 27.80
C PRO A 273 -3.36 -11.12 28.23
N LEU A 274 -4.20 -11.78 27.41
CA LEU A 274 -4.73 -13.11 27.72
C LEU A 274 -3.66 -14.21 27.66
N LEU A 275 -2.53 -13.94 27.00
CA LEU A 275 -1.37 -14.82 26.98
C LEU A 275 -0.55 -14.77 28.27
N LEU A 276 -0.86 -13.94 29.27
CA LEU A 276 -0.11 -13.86 30.53
C LEU A 276 0.03 -15.20 31.27
N ARG A 277 -0.92 -16.14 31.05
CA ARG A 277 -0.85 -17.51 31.57
C ARG A 277 0.19 -18.39 30.86
N LYS A 278 0.66 -17.96 29.68
CA LYS A 278 1.69 -18.56 28.83
C LYS A 278 2.84 -17.56 28.66
N LYS A 279 3.51 -17.20 29.77
CA LYS A 279 4.48 -16.09 29.87
C LYS A 279 5.50 -16.00 28.72
N GLY A 280 6.10 -17.12 28.31
CA GLY A 280 7.05 -17.12 27.20
C GLY A 280 6.43 -16.68 25.86
N LEU A 281 5.21 -17.13 25.56
CA LEU A 281 4.48 -16.72 24.36
C LEU A 281 3.98 -15.28 24.45
N PHE A 282 3.58 -14.83 25.65
CA PHE A 282 3.23 -13.43 25.91
C PHE A 282 4.39 -12.49 25.59
N TRP A 283 5.56 -12.72 26.19
CA TRP A 283 6.72 -11.85 26.01
C TRP A 283 7.27 -11.89 24.59
N LEU A 284 7.33 -13.07 23.97
CA LEU A 284 7.69 -13.18 22.55
C LEU A 284 6.75 -12.33 21.69
N THR A 285 5.43 -12.48 21.86
CA THR A 285 4.44 -11.75 21.05
C THR A 285 4.52 -10.26 21.29
N LEU A 286 4.62 -9.82 22.55
CA LEU A 286 4.67 -8.40 22.92
C LEU A 286 5.93 -7.72 22.40
N ILE A 287 7.11 -8.32 22.64
CA ILE A 287 8.40 -7.77 22.22
C ILE A 287 8.48 -7.75 20.70
N PHE A 288 8.11 -8.85 20.04
CA PHE A 288 8.10 -8.92 18.58
C PHE A 288 7.15 -7.87 17.99
N PHE A 289 5.92 -7.77 18.49
CA PHE A 289 4.94 -6.80 17.99
C PHE A 289 5.44 -5.37 18.19
N ALA A 290 5.94 -5.01 19.38
CA ALA A 290 6.42 -3.66 19.65
C ALA A 290 7.58 -3.27 18.73
N LEU A 291 8.57 -4.15 18.56
CA LEU A 291 9.72 -3.89 17.69
C LEU A 291 9.33 -3.87 16.21
N ASN A 292 8.51 -4.83 15.77
CA ASN A 292 8.05 -4.89 14.39
C ASN A 292 7.23 -3.65 14.03
N PHE A 293 6.30 -3.26 14.91
CA PHE A 293 5.47 -2.09 14.71
C PHE A 293 6.31 -0.81 14.68
N TRP A 294 7.28 -0.68 15.59
CA TRP A 294 8.21 0.45 15.60
C TRP A 294 9.00 0.54 14.29
N ILE A 295 9.67 -0.54 13.86
CA ILE A 295 10.41 -0.59 12.58
C ILE A 295 9.49 -0.23 11.42
N VAL A 296 8.29 -0.83 11.35
CA VAL A 296 7.34 -0.57 10.27
C VAL A 296 6.92 0.90 10.23
N SER A 297 6.70 1.51 11.39
CA SER A 297 6.32 2.91 11.51
C SER A 297 7.47 3.89 11.29
N SER A 298 8.73 3.44 11.38
CA SER A 298 9.90 4.29 11.17
C SER A 298 10.29 4.44 9.71
N TRP A 299 9.69 3.71 8.78
CA TRP A 299 9.95 3.87 7.35
C TRP A 299 9.37 5.20 6.84
N GLU A 300 10.14 6.00 6.12
CA GLU A 300 9.72 7.34 5.64
C GLU A 300 8.45 7.29 4.80
N VAL A 301 8.36 6.31 3.90
CA VAL A 301 7.15 6.04 3.13
C VAL A 301 6.23 5.11 3.93
N TRP A 302 5.76 5.54 5.10
CA TRP A 302 5.04 4.70 6.07
C TRP A 302 3.76 4.05 5.52
N TRP A 303 3.23 4.58 4.40
CA TRP A 303 2.08 4.04 3.67
C TRP A 303 2.46 2.90 2.71
N TYR A 304 3.76 2.56 2.58
CA TYR A 304 4.29 1.45 1.79
C TYR A 304 3.84 1.42 0.32
N GLY A 305 3.56 2.58 -0.30
CA GLY A 305 3.14 2.69 -1.71
C GLY A 305 1.78 2.04 -2.03
N GLY A 306 1.52 1.83 -3.32
CA GLY A 306 0.33 1.15 -3.85
C GLY A 306 0.03 -0.18 -3.17
N SER A 307 -0.99 -0.20 -2.29
CA SER A 307 -1.31 -1.39 -1.48
C SER A 307 -2.71 -1.36 -0.85
N PHE A 308 -3.25 -2.55 -0.56
CA PHE A 308 -4.47 -2.70 0.23
C PHE A 308 -4.17 -2.84 1.73
N GLY A 309 -4.59 -1.84 2.52
CA GLY A 309 -4.28 -1.73 3.94
C GLY A 309 -2.78 -1.67 4.24
N GLN A 310 -2.40 -1.91 5.50
CA GLN A 310 -0.99 -1.92 5.88
C GLN A 310 -0.33 -3.28 5.57
N ARG A 311 0.27 -3.41 4.39
CA ARG A 311 0.85 -4.68 3.91
C ARG A 311 2.05 -5.16 4.72
N ALA A 312 2.81 -4.24 5.30
CA ALA A 312 4.02 -4.56 6.05
C ALA A 312 3.75 -5.38 7.34
N MET A 313 2.51 -5.41 7.81
CA MET A 313 2.09 -6.16 9.00
C MET A 313 1.71 -7.62 8.72
N VAL A 314 1.50 -7.99 7.45
CA VAL A 314 0.84 -9.25 7.06
C VAL A 314 1.60 -10.48 7.56
N GLN A 315 2.93 -10.51 7.42
CA GLN A 315 3.73 -11.64 7.86
C GLN A 315 3.74 -11.80 9.39
N SER A 316 3.57 -10.70 10.13
CA SER A 316 3.42 -10.73 11.60
C SER A 316 2.13 -11.41 12.05
N TYR A 317 1.15 -11.61 11.16
CA TYR A 317 -0.10 -12.30 11.47
C TYR A 317 0.12 -13.75 11.90
N ALA A 318 1.20 -14.40 11.45
CA ALA A 318 1.55 -15.75 11.90
C ALA A 318 1.79 -15.81 13.42
N LEU A 319 2.48 -14.80 13.99
CA LEU A 319 2.69 -14.72 15.43
C LEU A 319 1.47 -14.12 16.15
N LEU A 320 0.81 -13.12 15.56
CA LEU A 320 -0.40 -12.50 16.11
C LEU A 320 -1.64 -13.43 16.08
N ALA A 321 -1.56 -14.57 15.38
CA ALA A 321 -2.56 -15.62 15.46
C ALA A 321 -2.71 -16.21 16.87
N PHE A 322 -1.62 -16.29 17.65
CA PHE A 322 -1.67 -16.82 19.02
C PHE A 322 -2.50 -15.96 19.98
N PRO A 323 -2.27 -14.64 20.10
CA PRO A 323 -3.13 -13.81 20.94
C PRO A 323 -4.55 -13.71 20.37
N MET A 324 -4.74 -13.69 19.04
CA MET A 324 -6.09 -13.72 18.45
C MET A 324 -6.86 -15.00 18.83
N ALA A 325 -6.19 -16.15 18.83
CA ALA A 325 -6.76 -17.41 19.30
C ALA A 325 -7.07 -17.38 20.80
N ALA A 326 -6.21 -16.76 21.61
CA ALA A 326 -6.46 -16.59 23.04
C ALA A 326 -7.69 -15.71 23.31
N PHE A 327 -7.87 -14.63 22.54
CA PHE A 327 -9.08 -13.81 22.60
C PHE A 327 -10.31 -14.60 22.16
N SER A 328 -10.20 -15.33 21.05
CA SER A 328 -11.29 -16.16 20.52
C SER A 328 -11.72 -17.21 21.54
N GLU A 329 -10.77 -17.90 22.19
CA GLU A 329 -11.05 -18.86 23.27
C GLU A 329 -11.73 -18.20 24.48
N TRP A 330 -11.29 -17.00 24.88
CA TRP A 330 -11.90 -16.25 25.97
C TRP A 330 -13.35 -15.87 25.64
N ALA A 331 -13.61 -15.32 24.45
CA ALA A 331 -14.92 -14.92 24.00
C ALA A 331 -15.88 -16.12 23.84
N TRP A 332 -15.34 -17.28 23.49
CA TRP A 332 -16.13 -18.51 23.29
C TRP A 332 -16.82 -19.02 24.57
N LYS A 333 -16.28 -18.68 25.75
CA LYS A 333 -16.72 -19.21 27.05
C LYS A 333 -18.15 -18.82 27.42
N LYS A 334 -18.59 -17.60 27.10
CA LYS A 334 -19.93 -17.09 27.46
C LYS A 334 -20.79 -16.92 26.21
N GLY A 335 -22.05 -17.34 26.25
CA GLY A 335 -22.95 -17.32 25.09
C GLY A 335 -23.10 -15.93 24.44
N TRP A 336 -23.34 -14.89 25.25
CA TRP A 336 -23.46 -13.51 24.74
C TRP A 336 -22.14 -12.97 24.17
N SER A 337 -21.00 -13.27 24.81
CA SER A 337 -19.68 -12.82 24.37
C SER A 337 -19.29 -13.51 23.06
N ARG A 338 -19.63 -14.79 22.92
CA ARG A 338 -19.48 -15.56 21.69
C ARG A 338 -20.28 -14.95 20.54
N MET A 339 -21.54 -14.59 20.79
CA MET A 339 -22.39 -13.96 19.79
C MET A 339 -21.80 -12.61 19.35
N LEU A 340 -21.40 -11.75 20.29
CA LEU A 340 -20.78 -10.46 19.98
C LEU A 340 -19.49 -10.63 19.16
N PHE A 341 -18.64 -11.56 19.56
CA PHE A 341 -17.40 -11.89 18.85
C PHE A 341 -17.67 -12.38 17.42
N LEU A 342 -18.63 -13.30 17.23
CA LEU A 342 -18.98 -13.82 15.92
C LEU A 342 -19.59 -12.74 15.02
N THR A 343 -20.47 -11.89 15.56
CA THR A 343 -21.05 -10.75 14.82
C THR A 343 -19.97 -9.77 14.39
N PHE A 344 -19.05 -9.41 15.30
CA PHE A 344 -17.93 -8.54 14.98
C PHE A 344 -17.00 -9.16 13.93
N ALA A 345 -16.61 -10.43 14.10
CA ALA A 345 -15.76 -11.14 13.14
C ALA A 345 -16.42 -11.23 11.76
N LEU A 346 -17.72 -11.56 11.69
CA LEU A 346 -18.47 -11.61 10.44
C LEU A 346 -18.55 -10.24 9.76
N PHE A 347 -18.82 -9.18 10.53
CA PHE A 347 -18.79 -7.80 10.03
C PHE A 347 -17.41 -7.45 9.45
N CYS A 348 -16.32 -7.75 10.16
CA CYS A 348 -14.97 -7.48 9.68
C CYS A 348 -14.62 -8.27 8.42
N ILE A 349 -15.03 -9.54 8.34
CA ILE A 349 -14.85 -10.37 7.13
C ILE A 349 -15.63 -9.79 5.97
N ALA A 350 -16.91 -9.45 6.15
CA ALA A 350 -17.72 -8.85 5.11
C ALA A 350 -17.12 -7.51 4.63
N LEU A 351 -16.67 -6.67 5.57
CA LEU A 351 -15.99 -5.41 5.25
C LEU A 351 -14.69 -5.65 4.47
N ASN A 352 -13.86 -6.59 4.91
CA ASN A 352 -12.58 -6.87 4.25
C ASN A 352 -12.76 -7.43 2.84
N LEU A 353 -13.70 -8.36 2.64
CA LEU A 353 -14.02 -8.90 1.32
C LEU A 353 -14.57 -7.80 0.40
N PHE A 354 -15.47 -6.97 0.91
CA PHE A 354 -16.03 -5.84 0.16
C PHE A 354 -14.94 -4.84 -0.23
N GLN A 355 -14.10 -4.41 0.70
CA GLN A 355 -13.01 -3.47 0.42
C GLN A 355 -11.91 -4.09 -0.47
N THR A 356 -11.66 -5.40 -0.36
CA THR A 356 -10.75 -6.10 -1.28
C THR A 356 -11.31 -6.07 -2.70
N TRP A 357 -12.62 -6.24 -2.88
CA TRP A 357 -13.28 -6.04 -4.17
C TRP A 357 -13.20 -4.59 -4.63
N GLN A 358 -13.40 -3.61 -3.72
CA GLN A 358 -13.25 -2.19 -4.05
C GLN A 358 -11.86 -1.81 -4.54
N ALA A 359 -10.82 -2.45 -4.00
CA ALA A 359 -9.43 -2.28 -4.41
C ALA A 359 -9.11 -2.83 -5.81
N ARG A 360 -10.11 -3.26 -6.58
CA ARG A 360 -9.94 -3.83 -7.92
C ARG A 360 -10.70 -3.02 -8.95
N GLY A 361 -10.08 -2.85 -10.13
CA GLY A 361 -10.72 -2.38 -11.36
C GLY A 361 -11.66 -1.20 -11.15
N GLU A 362 -12.95 -1.48 -11.07
CA GLU A 362 -14.05 -0.52 -11.03
C GLU A 362 -14.58 -0.24 -9.61
N GLY A 363 -13.96 -0.81 -8.59
CA GLY A 363 -14.41 -0.76 -7.20
C GLY A 363 -14.16 0.55 -6.46
N GLY A 364 -13.40 1.47 -7.08
CA GLY A 364 -13.21 2.84 -6.62
C GLY A 364 -12.17 3.06 -5.52
N PHE A 365 -11.56 2.03 -4.94
CA PHE A 365 -10.50 2.27 -3.93
C PHE A 365 -9.19 2.68 -4.61
N ASP A 366 -8.61 3.80 -4.17
CA ASP A 366 -7.33 4.30 -4.67
C ASP A 366 -6.15 3.64 -3.91
N PRO A 367 -5.22 2.95 -4.59
CA PRO A 367 -4.12 2.27 -3.92
C PRO A 367 -3.12 3.17 -3.19
N GLU A 368 -3.13 4.50 -3.34
CA GLU A 368 -2.11 5.38 -2.77
C GLU A 368 -2.65 6.60 -2.02
N ASN A 369 -3.74 7.19 -2.50
CA ASN A 369 -4.16 8.55 -2.15
C ASN A 369 -5.40 8.61 -1.26
N MET A 370 -5.84 7.48 -0.71
CA MET A 370 -6.99 7.43 0.19
C MET A 370 -6.88 8.51 1.27
N ASN A 371 -7.99 9.20 1.51
CA ASN A 371 -8.16 10.18 2.57
C ASN A 371 -9.46 9.89 3.34
N LYS A 372 -9.72 10.68 4.39
CA LYS A 372 -10.89 10.45 5.25
C LYS A 372 -12.20 10.70 4.50
N ALA A 373 -12.29 11.78 3.74
CA ALA A 373 -13.51 12.11 3.01
C ALA A 373 -13.90 11.01 2.04
N TYR A 374 -12.92 10.54 1.26
CA TYR A 374 -13.09 9.52 0.24
C TYR A 374 -13.34 8.13 0.81
N TYR A 375 -12.61 7.72 1.86
CA TYR A 375 -12.82 6.44 2.53
C TYR A 375 -14.28 6.23 2.90
N TRP A 376 -14.89 7.25 3.53
CA TRP A 376 -16.28 7.18 3.94
C TRP A 376 -17.28 7.38 2.80
N HIS A 377 -16.87 8.04 1.71
CA HIS A 377 -17.68 8.15 0.50
C HIS A 377 -17.86 6.80 -0.18
N ILE A 378 -16.79 6.00 -0.24
CA ILE A 378 -16.83 4.67 -0.83
C ILE A 378 -17.26 3.59 0.17
N PHE A 379 -17.39 3.89 1.46
CA PHE A 379 -17.70 2.90 2.50
C PHE A 379 -19.05 2.20 2.24
N PHE A 380 -19.01 0.88 1.96
CA PHE A 380 -20.17 0.10 1.51
C PHE A 380 -20.88 0.65 0.26
N ASN A 381 -20.21 1.45 -0.56
CA ASN A 381 -20.73 1.94 -1.83
C ASN A 381 -20.21 1.07 -3.00
N PRO A 382 -21.07 0.26 -3.66
CA PRO A 382 -20.67 -0.57 -4.78
C PRO A 382 -20.67 0.17 -6.13
N ARG A 383 -21.04 1.46 -6.18
CA ARG A 383 -21.15 2.24 -7.41
C ARG A 383 -20.38 3.54 -7.25
N VAL A 384 -19.06 3.41 -7.25
CA VAL A 384 -18.15 4.55 -7.30
C VAL A 384 -17.99 4.96 -8.75
N THR A 385 -18.16 6.26 -9.01
CA THR A 385 -17.99 6.86 -10.32
C THR A 385 -16.63 7.53 -10.42
N GLU A 386 -16.13 7.75 -11.63
CA GLU A 386 -14.86 8.48 -11.83
C GLU A 386 -14.91 9.87 -11.17
N GLU A 387 -16.05 10.58 -11.24
CA GLU A 387 -16.23 11.91 -10.61
C GLU A 387 -15.96 11.89 -9.09
N ASP A 388 -16.21 10.77 -8.43
CA ASP A 388 -15.96 10.62 -7.00
C ASP A 388 -14.45 10.70 -6.67
N HIS A 389 -13.56 10.40 -7.62
CA HIS A 389 -12.11 10.53 -7.45
C HIS A 389 -11.66 11.98 -7.20
N LEU A 390 -12.49 12.99 -7.49
CA LEU A 390 -12.18 14.39 -7.14
C LEU A 390 -12.14 14.62 -5.62
N ILE A 391 -12.81 13.77 -4.84
CA ILE A 391 -12.78 13.79 -3.37
C ILE A 391 -11.38 13.43 -2.84
N LEU A 392 -10.60 12.64 -3.60
CA LEU A 392 -9.21 12.33 -3.25
C LEU A 392 -8.32 13.57 -3.21
N ASP A 393 -8.63 14.58 -4.02
CA ASP A 393 -7.88 15.84 -4.08
C ASP A 393 -8.44 16.91 -3.14
N SER A 394 -9.76 17.14 -3.19
CA SER A 394 -10.42 18.16 -2.36
C SER A 394 -10.41 17.80 -0.86
N ASP A 395 -10.39 16.50 -0.54
CA ASP A 395 -10.58 15.94 0.81
C ASP A 395 -11.91 16.39 1.45
N GLU A 396 -12.92 16.63 0.61
CA GLU A 396 -14.23 17.10 1.04
C GLU A 396 -15.33 16.37 0.27
N ARG A 397 -16.47 16.10 0.93
CA ARG A 397 -17.59 15.42 0.29
C ARG A 397 -18.43 16.43 -0.49
N PRO A 398 -18.98 16.05 -1.65
CA PRO A 398 -19.81 16.95 -2.44
C PRO A 398 -21.11 17.34 -1.72
N PHE A 399 -21.59 18.55 -1.99
CA PHE A 399 -22.87 19.03 -1.47
C PHE A 399 -24.03 18.29 -2.15
N ARG A 400 -25.12 18.05 -1.42
CA ARG A 400 -26.31 17.40 -1.99
C ARG A 400 -26.94 18.31 -3.05
N LYS A 401 -27.28 17.74 -4.23
CA LYS A 401 -27.87 18.36 -5.44
C LYS A 401 -29.12 19.28 -5.28
N LYS A 402 -29.59 19.60 -4.06
CA LYS A 402 -30.82 20.37 -3.81
C LYS A 402 -30.60 21.80 -3.28
N ALA A 403 -29.38 22.30 -3.27
CA ALA A 403 -29.09 23.69 -2.88
C ALA A 403 -29.32 24.66 -4.04
N GLU A 404 -29.82 25.86 -3.75
CA GLU A 404 -29.84 26.96 -4.72
C GLU A 404 -28.40 27.43 -4.96
N VAL A 405 -28.08 27.77 -6.21
CA VAL A 405 -26.72 28.06 -6.66
C VAL A 405 -26.66 29.49 -7.19
N GLU A 406 -25.73 30.27 -6.68
CA GLU A 406 -25.46 31.65 -7.11
C GLU A 406 -24.05 31.73 -7.71
N THR A 407 -23.93 32.22 -8.94
CA THR A 407 -22.62 32.38 -9.60
C THR A 407 -21.94 33.66 -9.10
N LEU A 408 -20.78 33.52 -8.46
CA LEU A 408 -19.95 34.66 -8.04
C LEU A 408 -18.97 35.11 -9.12
N PHE A 409 -18.52 34.18 -9.95
CA PHE A 409 -17.51 34.45 -10.97
C PHE A 409 -17.71 33.54 -12.17
N PHE A 410 -17.57 34.12 -13.37
CA PHE A 410 -17.63 33.41 -14.64
C PHE A 410 -16.66 34.02 -15.65
N ARG A 411 -15.89 33.16 -16.33
CA ARG A 411 -15.03 33.52 -17.48
C ARG A 411 -15.18 32.47 -18.58
N ASP A 412 -15.68 32.92 -19.73
CA ASP A 412 -15.69 32.22 -21.02
C ASP A 412 -14.52 32.62 -21.93
N PHE A 413 -13.65 33.54 -21.46
CA PHE A 413 -12.45 34.01 -22.16
C PHE A 413 -12.70 34.76 -23.49
N GLU A 414 -13.96 35.08 -23.83
CA GLU A 414 -14.30 35.82 -25.04
C GLU A 414 -14.01 37.33 -24.94
N SER A 415 -14.02 37.86 -23.71
CA SER A 415 -13.74 39.26 -23.42
C SER A 415 -12.34 39.46 -22.82
N PRO A 416 -11.61 40.54 -23.21
CA PRO A 416 -10.30 40.84 -22.66
C PRO A 416 -10.31 40.91 -21.13
N GLY A 417 -9.26 40.38 -20.51
CA GLY A 417 -9.13 40.30 -19.06
C GLY A 417 -7.67 40.14 -18.62
N PRO A 418 -7.43 39.93 -17.31
CA PRO A 418 -6.07 39.77 -16.78
C PRO A 418 -5.32 38.59 -17.43
N ASP A 419 -6.06 37.56 -17.88
CA ASP A 419 -5.60 36.38 -18.59
C ASP A 419 -5.20 36.58 -20.06
N SER A 420 -5.21 37.81 -20.58
CA SER A 420 -4.96 38.11 -21.99
C SER A 420 -3.71 37.45 -22.60
N LEU A 421 -2.66 37.23 -21.81
CA LEU A 421 -1.42 36.55 -22.23
C LEU A 421 -1.57 35.02 -22.39
N HIS A 422 -2.61 34.44 -21.82
CA HIS A 422 -2.92 33.01 -21.86
C HIS A 422 -4.07 32.67 -22.81
N ILE A 423 -4.73 33.66 -23.43
CA ILE A 423 -5.85 33.42 -24.34
C ILE A 423 -5.34 32.85 -25.66
N SER A 424 -5.94 31.75 -26.12
CA SER A 424 -5.65 31.09 -27.39
C SER A 424 -6.92 30.84 -28.21
N ARG A 425 -6.74 30.75 -29.53
CA ARG A 425 -7.77 30.32 -30.50
C ARG A 425 -7.54 28.90 -31.03
N ASP A 426 -6.55 28.17 -30.50
CA ASP A 426 -6.19 26.83 -30.99
C ASP A 426 -7.36 25.84 -30.86
N THR A 427 -8.07 25.92 -29.74
CA THR A 427 -9.26 25.13 -29.41
C THR A 427 -10.09 25.92 -28.38
N ALA A 428 -11.40 25.81 -28.45
CA ALA A 428 -12.34 26.39 -27.49
C ALA A 428 -13.53 25.45 -27.32
N PHE A 429 -14.23 25.54 -26.19
CA PHE A 429 -15.47 24.82 -25.99
C PHE A 429 -16.66 25.71 -26.39
N SER A 430 -16.71 26.91 -25.83
CA SER A 430 -17.68 27.96 -26.12
C SER A 430 -16.99 29.09 -26.87
N GLY A 431 -17.66 29.67 -27.87
CA GLY A 431 -17.11 30.81 -28.60
C GLY A 431 -15.88 30.48 -29.46
N GLN A 432 -14.88 31.35 -29.42
CA GLN A 432 -13.66 31.28 -30.23
C GLN A 432 -12.37 31.20 -29.41
N PHE A 433 -12.44 31.46 -28.11
CA PHE A 433 -11.28 31.60 -27.26
C PHE A 433 -11.33 30.66 -26.06
N SER A 434 -10.16 30.21 -25.62
CA SER A 434 -10.00 29.54 -24.34
C SER A 434 -8.66 29.92 -23.70
N MET A 435 -8.52 29.67 -22.40
CA MET A 435 -7.26 29.87 -21.71
C MET A 435 -6.34 28.67 -21.92
N LYS A 436 -5.18 28.91 -22.51
CA LYS A 436 -4.11 27.93 -22.75
C LYS A 436 -3.04 28.05 -21.67
N ILE A 437 -2.82 26.97 -20.93
CA ILE A 437 -1.77 26.86 -19.93
C ILE A 437 -0.65 25.95 -20.45
N GLU A 438 0.52 26.55 -20.67
CA GLU A 438 1.71 25.85 -21.16
C GLU A 438 2.37 25.01 -20.05
N PRO A 439 3.23 24.04 -20.41
CA PRO A 439 3.99 23.25 -19.45
C PRO A 439 4.77 24.12 -18.45
N LEU A 440 4.81 23.72 -17.18
CA LEU A 440 5.50 24.40 -16.07
C LEU A 440 5.09 25.88 -15.88
N THR A 441 3.85 26.24 -16.24
CA THR A 441 3.31 27.58 -16.06
C THR A 441 2.05 27.58 -15.20
N ASN A 442 1.77 28.72 -14.57
CA ASN A 442 0.54 28.98 -13.85
C ASN A 442 -0.32 29.99 -14.63
N SER A 443 -1.63 29.93 -14.46
CA SER A 443 -2.53 30.97 -14.92
C SER A 443 -2.38 32.24 -14.08
N VAL A 444 -3.05 33.30 -14.52
CA VAL A 444 -3.33 34.44 -13.66
C VAL A 444 -4.15 34.03 -12.44
N ILE A 445 -3.98 34.76 -11.34
CA ILE A 445 -4.78 34.59 -10.14
C ILE A 445 -5.99 35.53 -10.23
N TYR A 446 -7.18 34.95 -10.19
CA TYR A 446 -8.43 35.69 -10.08
C TYR A 446 -8.76 35.92 -8.61
N SER A 447 -8.70 37.18 -8.19
CA SER A 447 -9.03 37.63 -6.84
C SER A 447 -10.48 38.09 -6.77
N ILE A 448 -11.29 37.40 -5.98
CA ILE A 448 -12.72 37.68 -5.79
C ILE A 448 -12.91 38.16 -4.35
N PRO A 449 -13.21 39.45 -4.11
CA PRO A 449 -13.51 39.95 -2.77
C PRO A 449 -14.72 39.21 -2.18
N PHE A 450 -14.61 38.78 -0.92
CA PHE A 450 -15.66 38.06 -0.21
C PHE A 450 -15.93 38.69 1.15
N SER A 451 -17.12 39.26 1.37
CA SER A 451 -17.50 39.84 2.66
C SER A 451 -18.17 38.82 3.59
N SER A 452 -18.09 39.05 4.91
CA SER A 452 -18.77 38.23 5.92
C SER A 452 -20.29 38.16 5.73
N ASP A 453 -20.90 39.21 5.17
CA ASP A 453 -22.34 39.27 4.87
C ASP A 453 -22.72 38.30 3.76
N MET A 454 -21.80 38.03 2.83
CA MET A 454 -21.93 37.01 1.79
C MET A 454 -21.83 35.58 2.34
N ARG A 455 -21.41 35.37 3.60
CA ARG A 455 -21.36 34.04 4.21
C ARG A 455 -22.76 33.54 4.63
N GLY A 456 -23.60 34.42 5.18
CA GLY A 456 -25.04 34.21 5.42
C GLY A 456 -25.50 32.78 5.73
N LYS A 457 -26.57 32.32 5.03
CA LYS A 457 -27.06 30.92 5.04
C LYS A 457 -26.27 29.99 4.09
N ARG A 458 -25.15 30.43 3.52
CA ARG A 458 -24.46 29.70 2.45
C ARG A 458 -23.66 28.52 3.03
N ILE A 459 -23.73 27.37 2.36
CA ILE A 459 -23.21 26.09 2.88
C ILE A 459 -21.87 25.68 2.25
N GLY A 460 -21.49 26.28 1.12
CA GLY A 460 -20.18 26.07 0.48
C GLY A 460 -20.11 26.60 -0.94
N LEU A 461 -19.03 26.26 -1.65
CA LEU A 461 -18.67 26.70 -2.98
C LEU A 461 -18.58 25.52 -3.96
N ARG A 462 -18.79 25.79 -5.24
CA ARG A 462 -18.41 24.90 -6.35
C ARG A 462 -17.50 25.66 -7.29
N LEU A 463 -16.31 25.12 -7.54
CA LEU A 463 -15.43 25.58 -8.59
C LEU A 463 -15.51 24.58 -9.74
N SER A 464 -15.91 25.05 -10.91
CA SER A 464 -16.03 24.22 -12.11
C SER A 464 -15.44 24.91 -13.32
N GLY A 465 -15.05 24.10 -14.30
CA GLY A 465 -14.59 24.56 -15.60
C GLY A 465 -14.63 23.44 -16.61
N ARG A 466 -14.49 23.78 -17.88
CA ARG A 466 -14.31 22.82 -18.97
C ARG A 466 -12.84 22.74 -19.29
N PHE A 467 -12.35 21.52 -19.43
CA PHE A 467 -10.93 21.26 -19.61
C PHE A 467 -10.69 20.37 -20.82
N PHE A 468 -9.64 20.69 -21.58
CA PHE A 468 -9.21 19.93 -22.75
C PHE A 468 -7.70 19.74 -22.75
N GLY A 469 -7.27 18.56 -23.18
CA GLY A 469 -5.87 18.22 -23.36
C GLY A 469 -5.71 17.16 -24.42
N TYR A 470 -4.66 17.27 -25.23
CA TYR A 470 -4.41 16.32 -26.33
C TYR A 470 -4.04 14.92 -25.84
N LYS A 471 -3.42 14.81 -24.66
CA LYS A 471 -3.07 13.56 -23.99
C LYS A 471 -3.34 13.69 -22.49
N LYS A 472 -3.94 12.67 -21.88
CA LYS A 472 -4.12 12.58 -20.43
C LYS A 472 -2.77 12.55 -19.69
N GLU A 473 -2.68 13.26 -18.57
CA GLU A 473 -1.59 13.08 -17.61
C GLU A 473 -1.96 11.99 -16.59
N TRP A 474 -1.07 11.01 -16.45
CA TRP A 474 -1.27 9.87 -15.55
C TRP A 474 -0.46 10.01 -14.27
N ASP A 475 0.67 10.72 -14.32
CA ASP A 475 1.47 11.03 -13.13
C ASP A 475 0.77 12.10 -12.30
N ILE A 476 0.27 11.71 -11.14
CA ILE A 476 -0.49 12.53 -10.19
C ILE A 476 0.26 13.81 -9.78
N TRP A 477 1.60 13.76 -9.75
CA TRP A 477 2.42 14.91 -9.39
C TRP A 477 2.57 15.91 -10.53
N LYS A 478 2.42 15.45 -11.78
CA LYS A 478 2.50 16.27 -13.00
C LYS A 478 1.12 16.69 -13.53
N MET A 479 0.05 16.23 -12.90
CA MET A 479 -1.31 16.60 -13.29
C MET A 479 -1.56 18.10 -13.09
N GLY A 480 -2.16 18.76 -14.08
CA GLY A 480 -2.66 20.12 -13.98
C GLY A 480 -3.69 20.27 -12.84
N GLN A 481 -3.56 21.34 -12.07
CA GLN A 481 -4.21 21.54 -10.78
C GLN A 481 -5.05 22.81 -10.83
N LEU A 482 -6.33 22.67 -10.54
CA LEU A 482 -7.23 23.79 -10.35
C LEU A 482 -7.30 24.14 -8.87
N HIS A 483 -6.91 25.35 -8.51
CA HIS A 483 -6.80 25.82 -7.12
C HIS A 483 -7.93 26.75 -6.73
N LEU A 484 -8.38 26.58 -5.49
CA LEU A 484 -9.25 27.48 -4.74
C LEU A 484 -8.58 27.80 -3.42
N ALA A 485 -8.13 29.04 -3.28
CA ALA A 485 -7.48 29.52 -2.07
C ALA A 485 -8.33 30.59 -1.37
N PHE A 486 -8.35 30.55 -0.04
CA PHE A 486 -8.96 31.58 0.80
C PHE A 486 -7.84 32.44 1.40
N ALA A 487 -8.00 33.75 1.35
CA ALA A 487 -7.03 34.70 1.89
C ALA A 487 -7.68 35.72 2.83
N LEU A 488 -6.86 36.24 3.74
CA LEU A 488 -7.20 37.35 4.63
C LEU A 488 -6.06 38.37 4.58
N GLU A 489 -6.38 39.63 4.27
CA GLU A 489 -5.40 40.73 4.20
C GLU A 489 -4.18 40.38 3.33
N GLY A 490 -4.42 39.66 2.22
CA GLY A 490 -3.37 39.26 1.29
C GLY A 490 -2.68 37.91 1.60
N THR A 491 -2.84 37.38 2.82
CA THR A 491 -2.21 36.12 3.25
C THR A 491 -3.10 34.92 2.96
N THR A 492 -2.58 33.92 2.24
CA THR A 492 -3.32 32.68 1.97
C THR A 492 -3.47 31.85 3.26
N LEU A 493 -4.71 31.63 3.68
CA LEU A 493 -5.06 30.82 4.85
C LEU A 493 -5.16 29.34 4.52
N ARG A 494 -5.83 29.02 3.41
CA ARG A 494 -6.10 27.64 3.00
C ARG A 494 -6.11 27.58 1.48
N ASP A 495 -5.36 26.64 0.91
CA ASP A 495 -5.32 26.38 -0.53
C ASP A 495 -5.77 24.93 -0.77
N LYS A 496 -6.80 24.78 -1.59
CA LYS A 496 -7.38 23.49 -1.99
C LYS A 496 -7.23 23.33 -3.48
N LEU A 497 -6.93 22.11 -3.91
CA LEU A 497 -6.72 21.82 -5.32
C LEU A 497 -7.50 20.61 -5.78
N VAL A 498 -7.73 20.56 -7.08
CA VAL A 498 -8.30 19.42 -7.80
C VAL A 498 -7.45 19.13 -9.02
N ARG A 499 -7.05 17.88 -9.20
CA ARG A 499 -6.27 17.45 -10.36
C ARG A 499 -7.20 17.14 -11.51
N VAL A 500 -7.26 18.09 -12.44
CA VAL A 500 -8.15 18.03 -13.59
C VAL A 500 -7.92 16.78 -14.46
N PRO A 501 -6.67 16.36 -14.75
CA PRO A 501 -6.43 15.16 -15.54
C PRO A 501 -7.01 13.87 -14.97
N ARG A 502 -7.48 13.80 -13.71
CA ARG A 502 -8.16 12.60 -13.19
C ARG A 502 -9.35 12.20 -14.07
N LEU A 503 -10.18 13.18 -14.44
CA LEU A 503 -11.41 12.96 -15.22
C LEU A 503 -11.26 13.26 -16.71
N MET A 504 -10.16 13.90 -17.11
CA MET A 504 -9.94 14.22 -18.52
C MET A 504 -9.81 12.96 -19.38
N LYS A 505 -10.37 13.05 -20.59
CA LYS A 505 -10.12 12.13 -21.69
C LYS A 505 -9.28 12.84 -22.74
N SER A 506 -8.34 12.12 -23.35
CA SER A 506 -7.50 12.69 -24.41
C SER A 506 -8.38 13.21 -25.56
N ARG A 507 -8.14 14.45 -26.00
CA ARG A 507 -8.83 15.13 -27.11
C ARG A 507 -10.34 15.32 -26.94
N HIS A 508 -10.83 15.42 -25.71
CA HIS A 508 -12.22 15.72 -25.43
C HIS A 508 -12.33 16.82 -24.36
N TRP A 509 -13.28 17.73 -24.53
CA TRP A 509 -13.66 18.67 -23.48
C TRP A 509 -14.45 17.92 -22.40
N VAL A 510 -14.04 18.11 -21.14
CA VAL A 510 -14.72 17.52 -19.99
C VAL A 510 -15.02 18.64 -18.99
N GLU A 511 -16.26 18.72 -18.54
CA GLU A 511 -16.64 19.60 -17.44
C GLU A 511 -16.23 18.93 -16.12
N ILE A 512 -15.43 19.64 -15.33
CA ILE A 512 -14.89 19.15 -14.06
C ILE A 512 -15.23 20.20 -13.03
N GLY A 513 -15.93 19.79 -11.99
CA GLY A 513 -16.32 20.64 -10.88
C GLY A 513 -16.11 19.95 -9.56
N ALA A 514 -15.66 20.71 -8.57
CA ALA A 514 -15.49 20.23 -7.20
C ALA A 514 -16.11 21.20 -6.21
N ASP A 515 -16.57 20.60 -5.11
CA ASP A 515 -17.28 21.29 -4.05
C ASP A 515 -16.32 21.52 -2.87
N PHE A 516 -16.34 22.73 -2.32
CA PHE A 516 -15.49 23.16 -1.22
C PHE A 516 -16.29 23.82 -0.11
N HIS A 517 -15.97 23.51 1.14
CA HIS A 517 -16.55 24.12 2.32
C HIS A 517 -15.76 25.39 2.67
N PHE A 518 -16.47 26.38 3.19
CA PHE A 518 -15.83 27.57 3.74
C PHE A 518 -14.94 27.21 4.94
N PRO A 519 -13.75 27.84 5.07
CA PRO A 519 -12.91 27.68 6.25
C PRO A 519 -13.62 28.20 7.51
N GLU A 520 -13.29 27.68 8.69
CA GLU A 520 -13.84 28.20 9.95
C GLU A 520 -13.28 29.60 10.23
N GLU A 521 -12.04 29.84 9.82
CA GLU A 521 -11.33 31.10 9.94
C GLU A 521 -11.99 32.23 9.10
N PRO A 522 -11.90 33.48 9.56
CA PRO A 522 -12.35 34.63 8.77
C PRO A 522 -11.44 34.81 7.53
N PHE A 523 -12.04 35.17 6.40
CA PHE A 523 -11.36 35.46 5.14
C PHE A 523 -12.08 36.60 4.43
N ASP A 524 -11.37 37.37 3.61
CA ASP A 524 -11.89 38.51 2.86
C ASP A 524 -11.77 38.36 1.33
N GLU A 525 -11.11 37.30 0.87
CA GLU A 525 -10.78 37.08 -0.53
C GLU A 525 -10.79 35.59 -0.89
N ILE A 526 -11.34 35.26 -2.06
CA ILE A 526 -11.23 33.94 -2.71
C ILE A 526 -10.33 34.10 -3.95
N ARG A 527 -9.30 33.27 -4.07
CA ARG A 527 -8.34 33.25 -5.17
C ARG A 527 -8.50 31.98 -5.99
N LEU A 528 -8.64 32.14 -7.30
CA LEU A 528 -8.73 31.03 -8.25
C LEU A 528 -7.55 31.09 -9.21
N TYR A 529 -6.89 29.96 -9.42
CA TYR A 529 -5.84 29.85 -10.43
C TYR A 529 -5.66 28.40 -10.85
N PHE A 530 -4.98 28.20 -11.97
CA PHE A 530 -4.60 26.89 -12.46
C PHE A 530 -3.08 26.78 -12.50
N ALA A 531 -2.54 25.69 -11.98
CA ALA A 531 -1.12 25.39 -12.01
C ALA A 531 -0.87 24.17 -12.90
N ASN A 532 0.06 24.27 -13.86
CA ASN A 532 0.43 23.15 -14.72
C ASN A 532 1.85 22.66 -14.41
N PRO A 533 2.00 21.64 -13.53
CA PRO A 533 3.30 21.07 -13.22
C PRO A 533 3.80 20.09 -14.29
N SER A 534 3.04 19.83 -15.36
CA SER A 534 3.50 18.96 -16.44
C SER A 534 4.66 19.62 -17.18
N GLU A 535 5.69 18.82 -17.48
CA GLU A 535 6.83 19.25 -18.29
C GLU A 535 6.53 19.26 -19.80
N VAL A 536 5.44 18.61 -20.22
CA VAL A 536 5.21 18.33 -21.65
C VAL A 536 3.78 18.58 -22.12
N LYS A 537 2.79 18.64 -21.21
CA LYS A 537 1.38 18.67 -21.59
C LYS A 537 0.78 20.03 -21.34
N THR A 538 0.26 20.64 -22.41
CA THR A 538 -0.57 21.85 -22.36
C THR A 538 -2.01 21.48 -21.97
N VAL A 539 -2.65 22.34 -21.17
CA VAL A 539 -4.07 22.23 -20.80
C VAL A 539 -4.83 23.47 -21.27
N TYR A 540 -6.01 23.27 -21.84
CA TYR A 540 -6.93 24.32 -22.23
C TYR A 540 -8.12 24.35 -21.27
N ILE A 541 -8.56 25.56 -20.91
CA ILE A 541 -9.58 25.82 -19.90
C ILE A 541 -10.59 26.78 -20.49
N ASP A 542 -11.86 26.46 -20.35
CA ASP A 542 -12.99 27.26 -20.81
C ASP A 542 -14.13 27.21 -19.77
N ASP A 543 -15.08 28.13 -19.85
CA ASP A 543 -16.27 28.18 -18.97
C ASP A 543 -15.92 28.12 -17.45
N LEU A 544 -14.88 28.82 -16.99
CA LEU A 544 -14.46 28.78 -15.59
C LEU A 544 -15.49 29.49 -14.70
N LYS A 545 -16.03 28.78 -13.70
CA LYS A 545 -17.13 29.21 -12.84
C LYS A 545 -16.81 29.00 -11.36
N LEU A 546 -17.12 30.02 -10.55
CA LEU A 546 -17.25 29.87 -9.10
C LEU A 546 -18.69 30.13 -8.70
N GLU A 547 -19.27 29.16 -8.04
CA GLU A 547 -20.64 29.17 -7.59
C GLU A 547 -20.72 28.98 -6.07
N VAL A 548 -21.75 29.52 -5.44
CA VAL A 548 -22.01 29.36 -4.01
C VAL A 548 -23.34 28.67 -3.79
N PHE A 549 -23.37 27.70 -2.89
CA PHE A 549 -24.57 27.03 -2.45
C PHE A 549 -25.24 27.79 -1.31
N ALA A 550 -26.50 28.19 -1.50
CA ALA A 550 -27.35 28.69 -0.43
C ALA A 550 -28.03 27.53 0.30
N GLY A 551 -27.89 27.46 1.63
CA GLY A 551 -28.69 26.59 2.48
C GLY A 551 -30.11 27.11 2.59
N LYS A 552 -31.10 26.22 2.46
CA LYS A 552 -32.51 26.55 2.71
C LYS A 552 -32.76 26.86 4.18
#